data_AF-A0A1B1XXR3-F1
#
_entry.id   AF-A0A1B1XXR3-F1
#
_cell.length_a   1.000
_cell.length_b   1.000
_cell.length_c   1.000
_cell.angle_alpha   90.00
_cell.angle_beta   90.00
_cell.angle_gamma   90.00
#
_symmetry.space_group_name_H-M   'P 1'
#
loop_
_entity.id
_entity.type
_entity.pdbx_description
1 polymer ?
#
loop_
_entity_poly.entity_id
_entity_poly.type
_entity_poly.pdbx_seq_one_letter_code
_entity_poly.pdbx_strand_id
1 'polypeptide(L)'
;IGTGNTGYKDLFHRANLPIEGHAATGHMIPSVGPNRMSYFLNIHGPNEPVETACSSSLVAIHRAVTAMQNGDCEMAIAGGVNTILTEEAHISYSKAGMLSKDGRCKTFSADANGYVRGEGVGMVMLKKLEDAERDGNHIYGVIRGTAESHGGRA
;
A
#
# COMPACT_ATOMS: atom_id res chain seq x y z
N ILE A 1 5.07 -2.76 -2.39
CA ILE A 1 4.13 -2.57 -1.24
C ILE A 1 3.43 -1.24 -1.37
N GLY A 2 2.11 -1.20 -1.26
CA GLY A 2 1.31 0.04 -1.24
C GLY A 2 1.66 0.88 -0.01
N THR A 3 2.36 2.00 -0.17
CA THR A 3 2.80 2.84 0.97
C THR A 3 3.15 4.26 0.52
N GLY A 4 3.16 5.21 1.46
CA GLY A 4 3.47 6.61 1.21
C GLY A 4 3.63 7.42 2.50
N ASN A 5 3.77 8.74 2.37
CA ASN A 5 3.87 9.64 3.52
C ASN A 5 2.47 9.87 4.13
N THR A 6 2.32 9.66 5.44
CA THR A 6 1.02 9.72 6.14
C THR A 6 0.95 10.74 7.27
N GLY A 7 2.00 11.55 7.43
CA GLY A 7 2.05 12.63 8.42
C GLY A 7 3.09 12.46 9.53
N TYR A 8 3.85 11.37 9.58
CA TYR A 8 4.83 11.16 10.67
C TYR A 8 5.93 12.22 10.67
N LYS A 9 6.44 12.61 9.49
CA LYS A 9 7.36 13.74 9.33
C LYS A 9 6.74 15.06 9.85
N ASP A 10 5.44 15.24 9.64
CA ASP A 10 4.76 16.47 10.04
C ASP A 10 4.61 16.56 11.56
N LEU A 11 4.49 15.42 12.26
CA LEU A 11 4.57 15.38 13.72
C LEU A 11 5.93 15.84 14.24
N PHE A 12 7.04 15.46 13.59
CA PHE A 12 8.38 15.95 13.95
C PHE A 12 8.48 17.47 13.79
N HIS A 13 7.97 17.99 12.67
CA HIS A 13 7.95 19.43 12.41
C HIS A 13 7.09 20.17 13.44
N ARG A 14 5.89 19.66 13.78
CA ARG A 14 4.98 20.27 14.77
C ARG A 14 5.57 20.30 16.17
N ALA A 15 6.34 19.27 16.55
CA ALA A 15 7.03 19.20 17.82
C ALA A 15 8.33 20.02 17.86
N ASN A 16 8.70 20.70 16.76
CA ASN A 16 9.97 21.41 16.59
C ASN A 16 11.19 20.54 16.93
N LEU A 17 11.13 19.24 16.58
CA LEU A 17 12.28 18.37 16.75
C LEU A 17 13.38 18.75 15.76
N PRO A 18 14.67 18.71 16.18
CA PRO A 18 15.78 18.97 15.28
C PRO A 18 15.83 17.95 14.14
N ILE A 19 16.34 18.39 12.99
CA ILE A 19 16.56 17.51 11.84
C ILE A 19 17.85 16.71 12.10
N GLU A 20 17.67 15.42 12.33
CA GLU A 20 18.77 14.48 12.56
C GLU A 20 19.01 13.59 11.34
N GLY A 21 20.22 13.05 11.18
CA GLY A 21 20.57 12.15 10.08
C GLY A 21 19.67 10.89 9.99
N HIS A 22 19.12 10.44 11.12
CA HIS A 22 18.17 9.33 11.16
C HIS A 22 16.83 9.63 10.45
N ALA A 23 16.44 10.90 10.30
CA ALA A 23 15.20 11.28 9.62
C ALA A 23 15.18 10.83 8.16
N ALA A 24 16.34 10.88 7.48
CA ALA A 24 16.48 10.56 6.06
C ALA A 24 15.95 9.15 5.73
N THR A 25 16.38 8.14 6.48
CA THR A 25 15.93 6.75 6.30
C THR A 25 14.77 6.36 7.20
N GLY A 26 14.46 7.18 8.21
CA GLY A 26 13.37 6.94 9.14
C GLY A 26 12.00 7.23 8.54
N HIS A 27 11.82 8.42 7.96
CA HIS A 27 10.48 8.89 7.55
C HIS A 27 10.46 9.87 6.37
N MET A 28 11.59 10.22 5.77
CA MET A 28 11.62 11.13 4.62
C MET A 28 11.43 10.41 3.27
N ILE A 29 11.82 9.14 3.17
CA ILE A 29 11.89 8.41 1.91
C ILE A 29 11.02 7.13 2.01
N PRO A 30 9.82 7.09 1.41
CA PRO A 30 8.90 5.95 1.52
C PRO A 30 9.46 4.61 1.01
N SER A 31 10.33 4.63 -0.01
CA SER A 31 10.97 3.41 -0.53
C SER A 31 11.84 2.70 0.49
N VAL A 32 12.28 3.39 1.54
CA VAL A 32 13.08 2.78 2.61
C VAL A 32 12.30 1.70 3.35
N GLY A 33 10.97 1.81 3.50
CA GLY A 33 10.17 0.77 4.15
C GLY A 33 10.35 -0.61 3.49
N PRO A 34 9.99 -0.76 2.20
CA PRO A 34 10.25 -1.97 1.43
C PRO A 34 11.75 -2.32 1.38
N ASN A 35 12.64 -1.36 1.08
CA ASN A 35 14.09 -1.62 0.95
C ASN A 35 14.68 -2.21 2.24
N ARG A 36 14.25 -1.71 3.39
CA ARG A 36 14.70 -2.17 4.71
C ARG A 36 14.26 -3.61 4.97
N MET A 37 13.07 -4.00 4.53
CA MET A 37 12.62 -5.38 4.65
C MET A 37 13.40 -6.32 3.73
N SER A 38 13.64 -5.92 2.48
CA SER A 38 14.46 -6.71 1.55
C SER A 38 15.89 -6.86 2.03
N TYR A 39 16.48 -5.80 2.57
CA TYR A 39 17.79 -5.84 3.24
C TYR A 39 17.80 -6.84 4.40
N PHE A 40 16.80 -6.77 5.28
CA PHE A 40 16.70 -7.65 6.45
C PHE A 40 16.54 -9.12 6.08
N LEU A 41 15.73 -9.43 5.06
CA LEU A 41 15.51 -10.79 4.56
C LEU A 41 16.60 -11.29 3.62
N ASN A 42 17.54 -10.43 3.22
CA ASN A 42 18.56 -10.69 2.21
C ASN A 42 17.95 -11.25 0.91
N ILE A 43 16.92 -10.59 0.38
CA ILE A 43 16.26 -10.94 -0.88
C ILE A 43 16.60 -9.92 -1.97
N HIS A 44 16.69 -10.40 -3.21
CA HIS A 44 17.25 -9.64 -4.33
C HIS A 44 16.28 -9.38 -5.51
N GLY A 45 15.01 -9.73 -5.35
CA GLY A 45 13.98 -9.41 -6.35
C GLY A 45 13.63 -7.91 -6.38
N PRO A 46 12.77 -7.47 -7.33
CA PRO A 46 12.29 -6.10 -7.39
C PRO A 46 11.67 -5.66 -6.07
N ASN A 47 11.96 -4.43 -5.67
CA ASN A 47 11.50 -3.90 -4.40
C ASN A 47 11.09 -2.43 -4.51
N GLU A 48 9.79 -2.20 -4.43
CA GLU A 48 9.18 -0.92 -4.79
C GLU A 48 8.10 -0.50 -3.79
N PRO A 49 8.06 0.78 -3.37
CA PRO A 49 6.81 1.38 -2.91
C PRO A 49 5.88 1.56 -4.12
N VAL A 50 4.61 1.22 -3.95
CA VAL A 50 3.56 1.45 -4.95
C VAL A 50 2.64 2.53 -4.41
N GLU A 51 2.41 3.58 -5.18
CA GLU A 51 1.55 4.69 -4.80
C GLU A 51 0.69 5.07 -6.01
N THR A 52 -0.58 4.67 -5.96
CA THR A 52 -1.63 4.96 -6.96
C THR A 52 -2.92 5.37 -6.25
N ALA A 53 -2.80 6.09 -5.14
CA ALA A 53 -3.85 6.42 -4.19
C ALA A 53 -4.60 5.17 -3.68
N CYS A 54 -5.92 5.13 -3.83
CA CYS A 54 -6.79 4.11 -3.23
C CYS A 54 -6.55 2.69 -3.76
N SER A 55 -5.96 2.53 -4.94
CA SER A 55 -5.71 1.22 -5.56
C SER A 55 -4.32 0.64 -5.26
N SER A 56 -3.47 1.36 -4.51
CA SER A 56 -2.04 1.07 -4.37
C SER A 56 -1.71 -0.38 -3.98
N SER A 57 -2.44 -0.95 -3.01
CA SER A 57 -2.21 -2.33 -2.56
C SER A 57 -2.61 -3.37 -3.61
N LEU A 58 -3.64 -3.08 -4.41
CA LEU A 58 -4.10 -3.97 -5.48
C LEU A 58 -3.18 -3.87 -6.72
N VAL A 59 -2.69 -2.68 -7.04
CA VAL A 59 -1.64 -2.49 -8.05
C VAL A 59 -0.34 -3.16 -7.63
N ALA A 60 -0.01 -3.17 -6.32
CA ALA A 60 1.13 -3.93 -5.82
C ALA A 60 0.98 -5.45 -6.04
N ILE A 61 -0.24 -6.00 -5.95
CA ILE A 61 -0.50 -7.40 -6.32
C ILE A 61 -0.33 -7.61 -7.82
N HIS A 62 -0.90 -6.74 -8.66
CA HIS A 62 -0.72 -6.80 -10.12
C HIS A 62 0.77 -6.79 -10.51
N ARG A 63 1.55 -5.84 -9.98
CA ARG A 63 3.00 -5.73 -10.17
C ARG A 63 3.74 -7.00 -9.77
N ALA A 64 3.43 -7.54 -8.59
CA ALA A 64 4.06 -8.77 -8.09
C ALA A 64 3.76 -9.98 -8.99
N VAL A 65 2.50 -10.15 -9.41
CA VAL A 65 2.11 -11.21 -10.36
C VAL A 65 2.85 -11.04 -11.69
N THR A 66 2.88 -9.83 -12.24
CA THR A 66 3.59 -9.53 -13.50
C THR A 66 5.09 -9.80 -13.39
N ALA A 67 5.75 -9.38 -12.31
CA ALA A 67 7.16 -9.66 -12.06
C ALA A 67 7.47 -11.16 -12.01
N MET A 68 6.58 -11.95 -11.37
CA MET A 68 6.72 -13.41 -11.32
C MET A 68 6.53 -14.09 -12.68
N GLN A 69 5.67 -13.55 -13.53
CA GLN A 69 5.46 -14.07 -14.90
C GLN A 69 6.63 -13.72 -15.82
N ASN A 70 7.22 -12.53 -15.66
CA ASN A 70 8.36 -12.08 -16.46
C ASN A 70 9.70 -12.69 -16.02
N GLY A 71 9.74 -13.37 -14.88
CA GLY A 71 10.95 -13.96 -14.33
C GLY A 71 11.82 -12.97 -13.54
N ASP A 72 11.30 -11.78 -13.21
CA ASP A 72 12.01 -10.81 -12.36
C ASP A 72 12.12 -11.32 -10.90
N CYS A 73 11.20 -12.20 -10.48
CA CYS A 73 11.28 -12.92 -9.21
C CYS A 73 10.52 -14.26 -9.25
N GLU A 74 10.88 -15.20 -8.36
CA GLU A 74 10.18 -16.49 -8.24
C GLU A 74 9.03 -16.45 -7.22
N MET A 75 9.19 -15.61 -6.19
CA MET A 75 8.21 -15.39 -5.12
C MET A 75 8.15 -13.90 -4.83
N ALA A 76 6.99 -13.43 -4.37
CA ALA A 76 6.81 -12.02 -4.06
C ALA A 76 6.04 -11.81 -2.76
N ILE A 77 6.34 -10.72 -2.06
CA ILE A 77 5.53 -10.22 -0.96
C ILE A 77 4.82 -8.96 -1.45
N ALA A 78 3.49 -9.00 -1.45
CA ALA A 78 2.64 -7.88 -1.86
C ALA A 78 1.71 -7.49 -0.72
N GLY A 79 1.23 -6.26 -0.71
CA GLY A 79 0.41 -5.74 0.38
C GLY A 79 0.35 -4.23 0.38
N GLY A 80 -0.17 -3.65 1.46
CA GLY A 80 -0.20 -2.22 1.66
C GLY A 80 -0.38 -1.82 3.12
N VAL A 81 0.01 -0.58 3.40
CA VAL A 81 -0.04 0.07 4.71
C VAL A 81 -0.71 1.43 4.57
N ASN A 82 -1.69 1.72 5.43
CA ASN A 82 -2.30 3.03 5.54
C ASN A 82 -2.46 3.44 7.00
N THR A 83 -1.98 4.64 7.33
CA THR A 83 -2.12 5.24 8.67
C THR A 83 -2.65 6.67 8.55
N ILE A 84 -3.29 7.16 9.60
CA ILE A 84 -3.90 8.48 9.71
C ILE A 84 -3.29 9.17 10.93
N LEU A 85 -2.17 9.86 10.71
CA LEU A 85 -1.36 10.38 11.81
C LEU A 85 -1.65 11.84 12.14
N THR A 86 -2.28 12.57 11.22
CA THR A 86 -2.68 13.97 11.39
C THR A 86 -4.09 14.22 10.86
N GLU A 87 -4.67 15.32 11.31
CA GLU A 87 -5.98 15.82 10.89
C GLU A 87 -5.96 16.49 9.51
N GLU A 88 -4.79 16.84 8.98
CA GLU A 88 -4.62 17.62 7.75
C GLU A 88 -5.36 16.99 6.55
N ALA A 89 -5.13 15.69 6.32
CA ALA A 89 -5.82 14.96 5.25
C ALA A 89 -7.33 14.84 5.51
N HIS A 90 -7.78 14.73 6.77
CA HIS A 90 -9.20 14.74 7.10
C HIS A 90 -9.85 16.08 6.70
N ILE A 91 -9.21 17.20 7.05
CA ILE A 91 -9.70 18.55 6.73
C ILE A 91 -9.73 18.74 5.21
N SER A 92 -8.64 18.40 4.52
CA SER A 92 -8.52 18.54 3.07
C SER A 92 -9.57 17.72 2.33
N TYR A 93 -9.70 16.43 2.65
CA TYR A 93 -10.66 15.53 1.98
C TYR A 93 -12.11 15.90 2.31
N SER A 94 -12.38 16.42 3.52
CA SER A 94 -13.70 16.97 3.85
C SER A 94 -14.04 18.19 3.00
N LYS A 95 -13.10 19.14 2.84
CA LYS A 95 -13.30 20.34 1.99
C LYS A 95 -13.47 19.99 0.52
N ALA A 96 -12.84 18.92 0.06
CA ALA A 96 -13.03 18.38 -1.29
C ALA A 96 -14.36 17.62 -1.48
N GLY A 97 -15.19 17.47 -0.43
CA GLY A 97 -16.46 16.77 -0.51
C GLY A 97 -16.36 15.24 -0.58
N MET A 98 -15.21 14.66 -0.23
CA MET A 98 -14.98 13.21 -0.35
C MET A 98 -15.57 12.40 0.81
N LEU A 99 -15.66 13.00 2.00
CA LEU A 99 -15.98 12.30 3.24
C LEU A 99 -17.48 12.36 3.58
N SER A 100 -18.01 11.24 4.07
CA SER A 100 -19.36 11.17 4.64
C SER A 100 -19.44 11.98 5.94
N LYS A 101 -20.46 12.85 6.05
CA LYS A 101 -20.76 13.58 7.29
C LYS A 101 -21.21 12.68 8.44
N ASP A 102 -21.68 11.47 8.12
CA ASP A 102 -22.14 10.48 9.10
C ASP A 102 -21.00 9.55 9.55
N GLY A 103 -19.81 9.69 8.97
CA GLY A 103 -18.64 8.86 9.30
C GLY A 103 -18.84 7.38 8.97
N ARG A 104 -19.57 7.05 7.90
CA ARG A 104 -19.82 5.67 7.46
C ARG A 104 -19.77 5.52 5.94
N CYS A 105 -19.06 4.49 5.47
CA CYS A 105 -19.21 3.98 4.11
C CYS A 105 -20.54 3.21 4.00
N LYS A 106 -21.59 3.87 3.51
CA LYS A 106 -22.92 3.26 3.31
C LYS A 106 -23.03 2.66 1.91
N THR A 107 -22.10 1.77 1.58
CA THR A 107 -21.98 1.18 0.22
C THR A 107 -23.32 0.58 -0.22
N PHE A 108 -23.77 0.95 -1.41
CA PHE A 108 -25.05 0.53 -2.02
C PHE A 108 -26.35 1.06 -1.37
N SER A 109 -26.26 1.89 -0.32
CA SER A 109 -27.44 2.56 0.25
C SER A 109 -27.87 3.78 -0.58
N ALA A 110 -29.17 4.08 -0.60
CA ALA A 110 -29.70 5.35 -1.11
C ALA A 110 -29.18 6.56 -0.32
N ASP A 111 -28.74 6.37 0.93
CA ASP A 111 -28.21 7.42 1.79
C ASP A 111 -26.69 7.64 1.60
N ALA A 112 -26.04 6.95 0.65
CA ALA A 112 -24.60 7.05 0.43
C ALA A 112 -24.18 8.50 0.09
N ASN A 113 -23.28 9.07 0.90
CA ASN A 113 -22.92 10.49 0.86
C ASN A 113 -21.41 10.74 1.05
N GLY A 114 -20.57 9.78 0.64
CA GLY A 114 -19.11 9.80 0.79
C GLY A 114 -18.57 8.58 1.54
N TYR A 115 -17.25 8.54 1.75
CA TYR A 115 -16.59 7.46 2.48
C TYR A 115 -16.10 7.92 3.87
N VAL A 116 -15.66 6.97 4.72
CA VAL A 116 -14.94 7.27 5.97
C VAL A 116 -13.52 6.71 5.88
N ARG A 117 -12.54 7.48 6.35
CA ARG A 117 -11.13 7.07 6.33
C ARG A 117 -10.91 5.92 7.33
N GLY A 118 -10.00 5.01 7.01
CA GLY A 118 -9.63 3.90 7.89
C GLY A 118 -8.13 3.65 7.85
N GLU A 119 -7.60 3.07 8.92
CA GLU A 119 -6.21 2.59 9.01
C GLU A 119 -6.16 1.08 8.80
N GLY A 120 -5.03 0.57 8.35
CA GLY A 120 -4.84 -0.86 8.20
C GLY A 120 -3.54 -1.25 7.54
N VAL A 121 -3.15 -2.50 7.76
CA VAL A 121 -2.05 -3.16 7.07
C VAL A 121 -2.50 -4.55 6.65
N GLY A 122 -2.14 -4.95 5.44
CA GLY A 122 -2.44 -6.28 4.91
C GLY A 122 -1.31 -6.75 3.99
N MET A 123 -0.91 -8.02 4.14
CA MET A 123 0.22 -8.61 3.43
C MET A 123 -0.14 -10.01 2.93
N VAL A 124 0.38 -10.36 1.76
CA VAL A 124 0.27 -11.70 1.15
C VAL A 124 1.62 -12.12 0.60
N MET A 125 1.93 -13.41 0.74
CA MET A 125 3.06 -14.06 0.07
C MET A 125 2.54 -14.80 -1.15
N LEU A 126 3.18 -14.57 -2.29
CA LEU A 126 2.81 -15.12 -3.59
C LEU A 126 3.90 -16.06 -4.10
N LYS A 127 3.47 -17.21 -4.62
CA LYS A 127 4.29 -18.19 -5.31
C LYS A 127 3.55 -18.67 -6.56
N LYS A 128 4.27 -19.17 -7.56
CA LYS A 128 3.66 -19.90 -8.67
C LYS A 128 2.94 -21.12 -8.09
N LEU A 129 1.77 -21.45 -8.63
CA LEU A 129 0.91 -22.52 -8.09
C LEU A 129 1.64 -23.86 -8.09
N GLU A 130 2.34 -24.19 -9.17
CA GLU A 130 3.13 -25.42 -9.30
C GLU A 130 4.16 -25.56 -8.17
N ASP A 131 4.89 -24.48 -7.86
CA ASP A 131 5.86 -24.48 -6.77
C ASP A 131 5.20 -24.55 -5.40
N ALA A 132 4.04 -23.92 -5.22
CA ALA A 132 3.29 -23.96 -3.97
C ALA A 132 2.77 -25.36 -3.67
N GLU A 133 2.25 -26.07 -4.68
CA GLU A 133 1.79 -27.46 -4.57
C GLU A 133 2.95 -28.42 -4.33
N ARG A 134 4.04 -28.29 -5.12
CA ARG A 134 5.24 -29.11 -4.97
C ARG A 134 5.87 -28.97 -3.58
N ASP A 135 5.90 -27.76 -3.04
CA ASP A 135 6.51 -27.48 -1.73
C ASP A 135 5.54 -27.70 -0.56
N GLY A 136 4.30 -28.17 -0.83
CA GLY A 136 3.32 -28.50 0.20
C GLY A 136 2.78 -27.28 0.98
N ASN A 137 2.71 -26.12 0.33
CA ASN A 137 2.23 -24.89 0.98
C ASN A 137 0.72 -24.92 1.23
N HIS A 138 0.28 -24.31 2.33
CA HIS A 138 -1.14 -24.01 2.53
C HIS A 138 -1.55 -22.86 1.60
N ILE A 139 -2.56 -23.09 0.76
CA ILE A 139 -2.99 -22.16 -0.28
C ILE A 139 -4.37 -21.58 0.08
N TYR A 140 -4.44 -20.27 0.32
CA TYR A 140 -5.70 -19.56 0.59
C TYR A 140 -6.57 -19.39 -0.67
N GLY A 141 -5.94 -19.26 -1.84
CA GLY A 141 -6.62 -19.05 -3.12
C GLY A 141 -5.62 -18.88 -4.26
N VAL A 142 -6.13 -18.90 -5.49
CA VAL A 142 -5.32 -18.80 -6.71
C VAL A 142 -5.70 -17.55 -7.50
N ILE A 143 -4.71 -16.70 -7.78
CA ILE A 143 -4.89 -15.53 -8.66
C ILE A 143 -4.90 -16.03 -10.12
N ARG A 144 -6.05 -15.95 -10.79
CA ARG A 144 -6.23 -16.43 -12.17
C ARG A 144 -5.86 -15.42 -13.25
N GLY A 145 -5.84 -14.14 -12.90
CA GLY A 145 -5.53 -13.04 -13.78
C GLY A 145 -5.57 -11.71 -13.03
N THR A 146 -4.85 -10.72 -13.55
CA THR A 146 -4.83 -9.35 -13.03
C THR A 146 -4.78 -8.38 -14.20
N ALA A 147 -5.23 -7.14 -13.98
CA ALA A 147 -5.17 -6.08 -14.97
C ALA A 147 -5.07 -4.71 -14.27
N GLU A 148 -4.42 -3.77 -14.93
CA GLU A 148 -4.31 -2.37 -14.51
C GLU A 148 -4.61 -1.48 -15.72
N SER A 149 -5.37 -0.40 -15.51
CA SER A 149 -5.65 0.61 -16.53
C SER A 149 -5.94 1.97 -15.87
N HIS A 150 -6.09 3.00 -16.69
CA HIS A 150 -6.43 4.35 -16.24
C HIS A 150 -7.69 4.86 -16.94
N GLY A 151 -8.58 5.52 -16.21
CA GLY A 151 -9.89 5.96 -16.72
C GLY A 151 -9.84 7.03 -17.83
N GLY A 152 -8.69 7.68 -18.01
CA GLY A 152 -8.49 8.67 -19.07
C GLY A 152 -9.38 9.92 -18.88
N ARG A 153 -9.86 10.49 -19.99
CA ARG A 153 -10.91 11.50 -19.97
C ARG A 153 -12.26 10.79 -20.15
N ALA A 154 -13.05 10.76 -19.09
CA ALA A 154 -14.43 10.28 -19.07
C ALA A 154 -15.37 11.42 -18.69
#